data_AF-A0A661AXT3-F1
#
_entry.id   AF-A0A661AXT3-F1
#
_cell.length_a   1.000
_cell.length_b   1.000
_cell.length_c   1.000
_cell.angle_alpha   90.00
_cell.angle_beta   90.00
_cell.angle_gamma   90.00
#
_symmetry.space_group_name_H-M   'P 1'
#
loop_
_entity.id
_entity.type
_entity.pdbx_description
1 polymer ?
#
loop_
_entity_poly.entity_id
_entity_poly.type
_entity_poly.pdbx_seq_one_letter_code
_entity_poly.pdbx_strand_id
1 'polypeptide(L)' 'MAEYNLTTPLSEDDVRKLRVGDTVFLSGIVYTARDSAHKRLVEMLERGEELPFDLEGSV' A
#
# COMPACT_ATOMS: atom_id res chain seq x y z
N MET A 1 -20.38 -10.59 -3.23
CA MET A 1 -19.76 -9.52 -2.42
C MET A 1 -19.40 -10.14 -1.11
N ALA A 2 -18.11 -10.42 -0.92
CA ALA A 2 -17.56 -10.84 0.36
C ALA A 2 -17.09 -9.63 1.14
N GLU A 3 -16.94 -9.79 2.45
CA GLU A 3 -16.36 -8.78 3.34
C GLU A 3 -15.04 -9.29 3.91
N TYR A 4 -14.02 -8.43 3.90
CA TYR A 4 -12.69 -8.74 4.43
C TYR A 4 -12.29 -7.70 5.46
N ASN A 5 -11.66 -8.15 6.54
CA ASN A 5 -10.98 -7.31 7.51
C ASN A 5 -9.47 -7.57 7.36
N LEU A 6 -8.73 -6.59 6.85
CA LEU A 6 -7.31 -6.70 6.57
C LEU A 6 -6.52 -5.76 7.49
N THR A 7 -5.32 -6.17 7.87
CA THR A 7 -4.41 -5.37 8.70
C THR A 7 -3.10 -5.17 7.96
N THR A 8 -2.62 -3.93 7.88
CA THR A 8 -1.33 -3.61 7.24
C THR A 8 -0.14 -4.04 8.12
N PRO A 9 1.02 -4.40 7.55
CA PRO A 9 1.30 -4.50 6.12
C PRO A 9 0.59 -5.69 5.48
N LEU A 10 0.08 -5.50 4.27
CA LEU A 10 -0.66 -6.52 3.53
C LEU A 10 0.28 -7.57 2.97
N SER A 11 -0.11 -8.85 3.06
CA SER A 11 0.57 -9.93 2.34
C SER A 11 0.04 -10.08 0.91
N GLU A 12 0.81 -10.74 0.05
CA GLU A 12 0.36 -11.03 -1.31
C GLU A 12 -0.89 -11.94 -1.34
N ASP A 13 -1.00 -12.87 -0.38
CA ASP A 13 -2.18 -13.74 -0.22
C ASP A 13 -3.43 -12.94 0.22
N ASP A 14 -3.25 -11.85 0.98
CA ASP A 14 -4.36 -10.97 1.36
C ASP A 14 -4.97 -10.27 0.15
N VAL A 15 -4.14 -9.90 -0.82
CA VAL A 15 -4.58 -9.18 -2.02
C VAL A 15 -5.10 -10.16 -3.09
N ARG A 16 -4.43 -11.29 -3.28
CA ARG A 16 -4.78 -12.27 -4.34
C ARG A 16 -6.17 -12.91 -4.18
N LYS A 17 -6.73 -12.93 -2.97
CA LYS A 17 -8.08 -13.44 -2.71
C LYS A 17 -9.21 -12.45 -3.03
N LEU A 18 -8.90 -11.16 -3.19
CA LEU A 18 -9.89 -10.11 -3.41
C LEU A 18 -10.49 -10.17 -4.82
N ARG A 19 -11.77 -9.83 -4.94
CA ARG A 19 -12.45 -9.67 -6.22
C ARG A 19 -13.09 -8.28 -6.33
N VAL A 20 -13.26 -7.81 -7.57
CA VAL A 20 -13.95 -6.54 -7.84
C VAL A 20 -15.35 -6.59 -7.23
N GLY A 21 -15.68 -5.55 -6.47
CA GLY A 21 -16.96 -5.41 -5.79
C GLY A 21 -17.02 -6.04 -4.39
N ASP A 22 -15.91 -6.57 -3.86
CA ASP A 22 -15.82 -6.94 -2.44
C ASP A 22 -15.63 -5.71 -1.55
N THR A 23 -16.10 -5.81 -0.30
CA THR A 23 -15.92 -4.77 0.72
C THR A 23 -14.69 -5.11 1.57
N VAL A 24 -13.81 -4.13 1.78
CA VAL A 24 -12.62 -4.28 2.62
C VAL A 24 -12.66 -3.24 3.74
N PHE A 25 -12.55 -3.72 4.98
CA PHE A 25 -12.22 -2.91 6.14
C PHE A 25 -10.73 -3.04 6.41
N LEU A 26 -10.04 -1.90 6.46
CA LEU A 26 -8.59 -1.86 6.66
C LEU A 26 -8.27 -1.32 8.05
N SER A 27 -7.36 -1.98 8.75
CA SER A 27 -6.82 -1.55 10.04
C SER A 27 -5.29 -1.46 9.99
N GLY A 28 -4.70 -0.54 10.75
CA GLY A 28 -3.25 -0.39 10.83
C GLY A 28 -2.77 0.98 10.32
N ILE A 29 -1.56 0.99 9.75
CA ILE A 29 -0.88 2.22 9.29
C ILE A 29 -1.19 2.39 7.80
N VAL A 30 -1.69 3.58 7.45
CA VAL A 30 -1.96 3.99 6.07
C VAL A 30 -1.17 5.27 5.80
N TYR A 31 -0.39 5.27 4.74
CA TYR A 31 0.39 6.41 4.28
C TYR A 31 -0.42 7.18 3.25
N THR A 32 -0.46 8.51 3.40
CA THR A 32 -1.12 9.37 2.40
C THR A 32 -0.08 9.97 1.48
N ALA A 33 -0.22 9.71 0.18
CA ALA A 33 0.66 10.24 -0.84
C ALA A 33 -0.16 10.64 -2.07
N ARG A 34 0.21 11.78 -2.67
CA ARG A 34 -0.34 12.26 -3.95
C ARG A 34 0.81 12.68 -4.86
N ASP A 35 0.54 13.54 -5.83
CA ASP A 35 1.41 13.91 -6.93
C ASP A 35 2.85 14.25 -6.50
N SER A 36 3.01 15.16 -5.54
CA SER A 36 4.35 15.60 -5.08
C SER A 36 5.11 14.52 -4.31
N ALA A 37 4.41 13.72 -3.52
CA ALA A 37 4.99 12.61 -2.78
C ALA A 37 5.46 11.51 -3.73
N HIS A 38 4.63 11.12 -4.70
CA HIS A 38 5.00 10.12 -5.71
C HIS A 38 6.21 10.56 -6.53
N LYS A 39 6.23 11.82 -6.99
CA LYS A 39 7.38 12.37 -7.72
C LYS A 39 8.66 12.30 -6.89
N ARG A 40 8.60 12.69 -5.61
CA ARG A 40 9.76 12.65 -4.72
C ARG A 40 10.26 11.22 -4.49
N LEU A 41 9.37 10.26 -4.26
CA LEU A 41 9.75 8.86 -4.04
C LEU A 41 10.45 8.26 -5.27
N VAL A 42 9.94 8.56 -6.48
CA VAL A 42 10.58 8.12 -7.72
C VAL A 42 11.97 8.76 -7.90
N GLU A 43 12.09 10.08 -7.69
CA GLU A 43 13.39 10.77 -7.79
C GLU A 43 14.41 10.22 -6.78
N MET A 44 13.98 9.84 -5.57
CA MET A 44 14.84 9.20 -4.57
C MET A 44 15.34 7.84 -5.06
N LEU A 45 14.45 7.00 -5.62
CA LEU A 45 14.83 5.70 -6.19
C LEU A 45 15.82 5.84 -7.36
N GLU A 46 15.60 6.80 -8.25
CA GLU A 46 16.50 7.08 -9.38
C GLU A 46 17.90 7.50 -8.92
N ARG A 47 18.00 8.14 -7.76
CA ARG A 47 19.27 8.54 -7.13
C ARG A 47 19.88 7.44 -6.26
N GLY A 48 19.21 6.30 -6.08
CA GLY A 48 19.64 5.23 -5.19
C GLY A 48 19.56 5.60 -3.71
N GLU A 49 18.70 6.57 -3.35
CA GLU A 49 18.44 6.96 -1.97
C GLU A 49 17.46 5.98 -1.30
N GLU A 50 17.59 5.81 0.01
CA GLU A 50 16.64 5.00 0.79
C GLU A 50 15.28 5.69 0.89
N LEU A 51 14.21 4.92 0.75
CA LEU A 51 12.85 5.42 0.92
C LEU A 51 12.54 5.69 2.40
N PRO A 52 11.65 6.67 2.70
CA PRO A 52 11.31 7.02 4.07
C PRO A 52 10.49 5.94 4.81
N PHE A 53 9.99 4.93 4.08
CA PHE A 53 9.30 3.75 4.60
C PHE A 53 9.31 2.65 3.53
N ASP A 54 9.01 1.42 3.93
CA ASP A 54 8.88 0.30 3.00
C ASP A 54 7.55 0.37 2.23
N LEU A 55 7.61 0.27 0.91
CA LEU A 55 6.43 0.29 0.05
C LEU A 55 5.73 -1.08 0.02
N GLU A 56 6.46 -2.17 0.28
CA GLU A 56 5.89 -3.52 0.20
C GLU A 56 4.84 -3.73 1.30
N GLY A 57 3.62 -4.10 0.91
CA GLY A 57 2.49 -4.29 1.82
C GLY A 57 1.91 -3.01 2.43
N SER A 58 2.51 -1.83 2.18
CA SER A 58 1.98 -0.53 2.62
C SER A 58 0.76 -0.11 1.79
N VAL A 59 -0.13 0.66 2.42
CA VAL A 59 -1.33 1.23 1.80
C VAL A 59 -1.28 2.75 1.87
#